data_AF-A0A086L970-F1
#
_entry.id   AF-A0A086L970-F1
#
_cell.length_a   1.000
_cell.length_b   1.000
_cell.length_c   1.000
_cell.angle_alpha   90.00
_cell.angle_beta   90.00
_cell.angle_gamma   90.00
#
_symmetry.space_group_name_H-M   'P 1'
#
loop_
_entity.id
_entity.type
_entity.pdbx_description
1 polymer ?
#
loop_
_entity_poly.entity_id
_entity_poly.type
_entity_poly.pdbx_seq_one_letter_code
_entity_poly.pdbx_strand_id
1 'polypeptide(L)'
;CIFSAQFGVNVYATTAARPSCVRASHLWYRGIDSFKGQYPGTDWRRGTALQFVQMMWSSSEYVACARTENCTRGMNQLVCLYYPPGNDIREAPFSEETWNAILRRHHQWLDYGAPGGRRDRPNAATSNNPREDDEVETL
;
A
#
# COMPACT_ATOMS: atom_id res chain seq x y z
N CYS A 1 -3.73 -30.29 -12.16
CA CYS A 1 -3.63 -29.08 -12.99
C CYS A 1 -2.51 -28.21 -12.42
N ILE A 2 -1.40 -28.04 -13.14
CA ILE A 2 -0.30 -27.16 -12.71
C ILE A 2 -0.49 -25.83 -13.43
N PHE A 3 -1.30 -24.93 -12.85
CA PHE A 3 -1.22 -23.51 -13.19
C PHE A 3 -0.20 -22.90 -12.22
N SER A 4 1.02 -22.65 -12.70
CA SER A 4 1.95 -21.78 -11.97
C SER A 4 1.53 -20.34 -12.22
N ALA A 5 0.67 -19.80 -11.38
CA ALA A 5 0.35 -18.38 -11.41
C ALA A 5 1.49 -17.63 -10.70
N GLN A 6 2.20 -16.77 -11.43
CA GLN A 6 3.16 -15.84 -10.85
C GLN A 6 2.39 -14.67 -10.25
N PHE A 7 2.72 -14.30 -9.01
CA PHE A 7 2.12 -13.16 -8.31
C PHE A 7 3.19 -12.12 -7.99
N GLY A 8 2.82 -10.85 -8.10
CA GLY A 8 3.57 -9.76 -7.48
C GLY A 8 3.41 -9.83 -5.96
N VAL A 9 4.39 -9.35 -5.20
CA VAL A 9 4.36 -9.45 -3.72
C VAL A 9 4.82 -8.17 -3.07
N ASN A 10 4.02 -7.68 -2.11
CA ASN A 10 4.45 -6.72 -1.10
C ASN A 10 4.39 -7.35 0.29
N VAL A 11 5.43 -7.13 1.08
CA VAL A 11 5.55 -7.64 2.46
C VAL A 11 5.72 -6.48 3.43
N TYR A 12 5.05 -6.55 4.57
CA TYR A 12 5.17 -5.63 5.69
C TYR A 12 5.34 -6.44 6.97
N ALA A 13 6.48 -6.29 7.65
CA ALA A 13 6.76 -6.94 8.92
C ALA A 13 6.72 -5.93 10.06
N THR A 14 6.21 -6.34 11.22
CA THR A 14 6.13 -5.49 12.41
C THR A 14 6.22 -6.33 13.68
N THR A 15 6.67 -5.71 14.77
CA THR A 15 6.63 -6.28 16.12
C THR A 15 5.27 -6.10 16.81
N ALA A 16 4.35 -5.34 16.20
CA ALA A 16 2.99 -5.20 16.72
C ALA A 16 2.25 -6.53 16.65
N ALA A 17 1.34 -6.79 17.61
CA ALA A 17 0.56 -8.02 17.69
C ALA A 17 -0.24 -8.33 16.41
N ARG A 18 -0.66 -7.28 15.70
CA ARG A 18 -1.43 -7.38 14.46
C ARG A 18 -0.94 -6.36 13.41
N PRO A 19 -0.45 -6.81 12.25
CA PRO A 19 -0.07 -5.94 11.14
C PRO A 19 -1.29 -5.16 10.59
N SER A 20 -1.12 -3.84 10.44
CA SER A 20 -2.15 -2.94 9.92
C SER A 20 -2.00 -2.76 8.41
N CYS A 21 -3.06 -3.05 7.66
CA CYS A 21 -3.10 -2.85 6.21
C CYS A 21 -2.87 -1.38 5.84
N VAL A 22 -3.48 -0.44 6.59
CA VAL A 22 -3.29 1.01 6.36
C VAL A 22 -1.83 1.41 6.52
N ARG A 23 -1.16 0.94 7.59
CA ARG A 23 0.26 1.23 7.80
C ARG A 23 1.15 0.60 6.73
N ALA A 24 0.86 -0.63 6.33
CA ALA A 24 1.59 -1.32 5.28
C ALA A 24 1.48 -0.58 3.94
N SER A 25 0.26 -0.29 3.48
CA SER A 25 0.01 0.44 2.25
C SER A 25 0.66 1.83 2.26
N HIS A 26 0.60 2.54 3.40
CA HIS A 26 1.29 3.83 3.53
C HIS A 26 2.82 3.68 3.44
N LEU A 27 3.40 2.66 4.09
CA LEU A 27 4.84 2.43 4.05
C LEU A 27 5.31 2.12 2.63
N TRP A 28 4.61 1.23 1.93
CA TRP A 28 4.91 0.87 0.56
C TRP A 28 4.75 2.07 -0.37
N TYR A 29 3.70 2.87 -0.19
CA TYR A 29 3.44 4.05 -1.01
C TYR A 29 4.56 5.10 -0.92
N ARG A 30 5.25 5.23 0.22
CA ARG A 30 6.42 6.14 0.37
C ARG A 30 7.56 5.87 -0.61
N GLY A 31 7.57 4.72 -1.29
CA GLY A 31 8.47 4.47 -2.41
C GLY A 31 8.39 5.55 -3.50
N ILE A 32 7.26 6.27 -3.62
CA ILE A 32 7.09 7.40 -4.53
C ILE A 32 8.19 8.47 -4.38
N ASP A 33 8.68 8.69 -3.17
CA ASP A 33 9.67 9.74 -2.87
C ASP A 33 11.02 9.44 -3.54
N SER A 34 11.29 8.18 -3.90
CA SER A 34 12.49 7.77 -4.64
C SER A 34 12.56 8.38 -6.04
N PHE A 35 11.41 8.79 -6.59
CA PHE A 35 11.30 9.37 -7.93
C PHE A 35 11.58 10.86 -7.98
N LYS A 36 11.58 11.56 -6.83
CA LYS A 36 11.84 13.01 -6.75
C LYS A 36 10.98 13.83 -7.74
N GLY A 37 9.72 13.42 -7.92
CA GLY A 37 8.77 14.06 -8.85
C GLY A 37 8.98 13.73 -10.34
N GLN A 38 9.93 12.89 -10.70
CA GLN A 38 10.20 12.52 -12.09
C GLN A 38 9.45 11.23 -12.48
N TYR A 39 8.89 11.19 -13.68
CA TYR A 39 8.23 9.99 -14.18
C TYR A 39 9.23 8.82 -14.26
N PRO A 40 8.93 7.65 -13.67
CA PRO A 40 9.85 6.52 -13.68
C PRO A 40 10.17 5.94 -15.05
N GLY A 41 9.22 5.93 -15.99
CA GLY A 41 9.32 5.10 -17.19
C GLY A 41 9.67 3.65 -16.84
N THR A 42 10.70 3.09 -17.46
CA THR A 42 11.27 1.77 -17.15
C THR A 42 12.41 1.82 -16.11
N ASP A 43 12.82 3.01 -15.67
CA ASP A 43 13.86 3.23 -14.65
C ASP A 43 13.26 3.44 -13.25
N TRP A 44 12.60 2.39 -12.77
CA TRP A 44 11.90 2.41 -11.49
C TRP A 44 12.60 1.63 -10.36
N ARG A 45 13.67 0.90 -10.68
CA ARG A 45 14.41 0.06 -9.73
C ARG A 45 15.38 0.88 -8.88
N ARG A 46 14.84 1.65 -7.94
CA ARG A 46 15.62 2.50 -7.02
C ARG A 46 15.07 2.48 -5.60
N GLY A 47 15.95 2.35 -4.62
CA GLY A 47 15.62 2.48 -3.19
C GLY A 47 14.42 1.63 -2.77
N THR A 48 13.44 2.26 -2.14
CA THR A 48 12.21 1.64 -1.63
C THR A 48 11.06 1.65 -2.66
N ALA A 49 11.32 1.98 -3.93
CA ALA A 49 10.29 2.16 -4.95
C ALA A 49 9.54 0.87 -5.33
N LEU A 50 10.17 -0.30 -5.20
CA LEU A 50 9.63 -1.58 -5.69
C LEU A 50 8.20 -1.87 -5.20
N GLN A 51 7.93 -1.53 -3.94
CA GLN A 51 6.62 -1.79 -3.32
C GLN A 51 5.57 -0.80 -3.79
N PHE A 52 5.95 0.47 -3.96
CA PHE A 52 5.08 1.50 -4.57
C PHE A 52 4.75 1.14 -6.03
N VAL A 53 5.75 0.74 -6.80
CA VAL A 53 5.62 0.39 -8.22
C VAL A 53 4.62 -0.77 -8.38
N GLN A 54 4.72 -1.81 -7.54
CA GLN A 54 3.76 -2.91 -7.55
C GLN A 54 2.34 -2.46 -7.17
N MET A 55 2.18 -1.57 -6.18
CA MET A 55 0.84 -1.07 -5.80
C MET A 55 0.16 -0.31 -6.94
N MET A 56 0.95 0.36 -7.77
CA MET A 56 0.46 1.22 -8.84
C MET A 56 0.49 0.54 -10.21
N TRP A 57 0.84 -0.75 -10.27
CA TRP A 57 1.01 -1.45 -11.53
C TRP A 57 -0.31 -1.55 -12.29
N SER A 58 -0.39 -0.91 -13.44
CA SER A 58 -1.62 -0.68 -14.19
C SER A 58 -2.31 -1.94 -14.68
N SER A 59 -1.55 -3.01 -14.94
CA SER A 59 -2.09 -4.31 -15.33
C SER A 59 -2.33 -5.27 -14.16
N SER A 60 -2.01 -4.90 -12.91
CA SER A 60 -2.36 -5.71 -11.74
C SER A 60 -3.82 -5.42 -11.34
N GLU A 61 -4.70 -6.38 -11.60
CA GLU A 61 -6.16 -6.23 -11.43
C GLU A 61 -6.65 -6.70 -10.06
N TYR A 62 -5.99 -7.71 -9.49
CA TYR A 62 -6.41 -8.38 -8.26
C TYR A 62 -5.37 -8.23 -7.17
N VAL A 63 -5.83 -8.00 -5.95
CA VAL A 63 -4.99 -8.01 -4.74
C VAL A 63 -5.61 -8.91 -3.69
N ALA A 64 -4.80 -9.79 -3.11
CA ALA A 64 -5.19 -10.64 -2.01
C ALA A 64 -4.15 -10.54 -0.90
N CYS A 65 -4.57 -10.29 0.34
CA CYS A 65 -3.65 -10.12 1.46
C CYS A 65 -3.94 -11.13 2.58
N ALA A 66 -2.88 -11.63 3.19
CA ALA A 66 -2.93 -12.45 4.40
C ALA A 66 -2.01 -11.83 5.45
N ARG A 67 -2.40 -11.93 6.72
CA ARG A 67 -1.57 -11.50 7.85
C ARG A 67 -1.41 -12.61 8.88
N THR A 68 -0.24 -12.65 9.50
CA THR A 68 0.00 -13.45 10.69
C THR A 68 -0.26 -12.63 11.95
N GLU A 69 -0.61 -13.32 13.02
CA GLU A 69 -0.87 -12.75 14.34
C GLU A 69 -0.20 -13.63 15.38
N ASN A 70 0.28 -13.04 16.48
CA ASN A 70 0.90 -13.74 17.61
C ASN A 70 2.11 -14.64 17.26
N CYS A 71 2.92 -14.27 16.26
CA CYS A 71 4.16 -14.98 15.94
C CYS A 71 5.23 -14.84 17.04
N THR A 72 6.12 -15.84 17.14
CA THR A 72 7.26 -15.85 18.07
C THR A 72 8.10 -14.57 17.96
N ARG A 73 8.49 -14.00 19.11
CA ARG A 73 9.21 -12.70 19.20
C ARG A 73 8.45 -11.51 18.60
N GLY A 74 7.12 -11.63 18.44
CA GLY A 74 6.27 -10.58 17.90
C GLY A 74 6.41 -10.34 16.40
N MET A 75 7.12 -11.20 15.65
CA MET A 75 7.42 -11.00 14.23
C MET A 75 6.23 -11.28 13.32
N ASN A 76 5.22 -10.42 13.37
CA ASN A 76 4.01 -10.55 12.57
C ASN A 76 4.17 -9.89 11.20
N GLN A 77 3.53 -10.47 10.19
CA GLN A 77 3.73 -10.11 8.79
C GLN A 77 2.38 -9.93 8.08
N LEU A 78 2.31 -8.96 7.17
CA LEU A 78 1.28 -8.83 6.16
C LEU A 78 1.93 -9.09 4.80
N VAL A 79 1.35 -10.01 4.04
CA VAL A 79 1.76 -10.31 2.67
C VAL A 79 0.57 -10.01 1.77
N CYS A 80 0.78 -9.20 0.75
CA CYS A 80 -0.19 -8.92 -0.30
C CYS A 80 0.33 -9.43 -1.65
N LEU A 81 -0.48 -10.24 -2.31
CA LEU A 81 -0.25 -10.81 -3.63
C LEU A 81 -1.01 -10.01 -4.68
N TYR A 82 -0.40 -9.81 -5.84
CA TYR A 82 -0.96 -9.05 -6.96
C TYR A 82 -1.02 -9.92 -8.21
N TYR A 83 -2.13 -9.88 -8.94
CA TYR A 83 -2.30 -10.62 -10.20
C TYR A 83 -2.99 -9.77 -11.28
N PRO A 84 -2.54 -9.81 -12.55
CA PRO A 84 -1.22 -10.23 -13.01
C PRO A 84 -0.06 -9.60 -12.21
N PRO A 85 1.12 -10.25 -12.15
CA PRO A 85 2.26 -9.72 -11.41
C PRO A 85 2.77 -8.44 -12.06
N GLY A 86 3.13 -7.45 -11.23
CA GLY A 86 3.78 -6.24 -11.70
C GLY A 86 5.30 -6.35 -11.69
N ASN A 87 5.97 -5.19 -11.67
CA ASN A 87 7.42 -5.07 -11.57
C ASN A 87 8.17 -5.79 -12.72
N ASP A 88 7.60 -5.84 -13.93
CA ASP A 88 8.36 -6.24 -15.11
C ASP A 88 9.33 -5.12 -15.52
N ILE A 89 10.63 -5.41 -15.48
CA ILE A 89 11.69 -4.42 -15.74
C ILE A 89 11.68 -3.85 -17.16
N ARG A 90 10.96 -4.49 -18.09
CA ARG A 90 10.83 -4.04 -19.47
C ARG A 90 9.67 -3.05 -19.66
N GLU A 91 8.82 -2.91 -18.65
CA GLU A 91 7.58 -2.16 -18.74
C GLU A 91 7.58 -1.00 -17.75
N ALA A 92 6.87 0.07 -18.13
CA ALA A 92 6.53 1.14 -17.20
C ALA A 92 5.33 0.70 -16.35
N PRO A 93 5.33 0.98 -15.03
CA PRO A 93 4.25 0.53 -14.15
C PRO A 93 2.88 1.11 -14.52
N PHE A 94 2.87 2.33 -15.03
CA PHE A 94 1.67 3.10 -15.35
C PHE A 94 2.04 4.17 -16.38
N SER A 95 1.04 4.76 -17.05
CA SER A 95 1.27 5.83 -18.02
C SER A 95 1.76 7.13 -17.38
N GLU A 96 2.36 8.03 -18.16
CA GLU A 96 2.74 9.37 -17.68
C GLU A 96 1.53 10.21 -17.25
N GLU A 97 0.36 10.01 -17.88
CA GLU A 97 -0.88 10.64 -17.44
C GLU A 97 -1.26 10.19 -16.02
N THR A 98 -1.22 8.88 -15.77
CA THR A 98 -1.47 8.28 -14.46
C THR A 98 -0.45 8.78 -13.44
N TRP A 99 0.82 8.89 -13.82
CA TRP A 99 1.88 9.47 -12.99
C TRP A 99 1.55 10.90 -12.55
N ASN A 100 1.16 11.75 -13.49
CA ASN A 100 0.79 13.13 -13.21
C ASN A 100 -0.41 13.20 -12.25
N ALA A 101 -1.38 12.30 -12.39
CA ALA A 101 -2.50 12.20 -11.45
C ALA A 101 -2.05 11.77 -10.04
N ILE A 102 -1.16 10.77 -9.94
CA ILE A 102 -0.57 10.30 -8.68
C ILE A 102 0.20 11.44 -8.01
N LEU A 103 1.05 12.16 -8.74
CA LEU A 103 1.83 13.28 -8.22
C LEU A 103 0.95 14.42 -7.72
N ARG A 104 -0.10 14.80 -8.48
CA ARG A 104 -1.06 15.82 -8.02
C ARG A 104 -1.67 15.44 -6.67
N ARG A 105 -2.11 14.18 -6.52
CA ARG A 105 -2.68 13.68 -5.26
C ARG A 105 -1.64 13.63 -4.14
N HIS A 106 -0.39 13.28 -4.47
CA HIS A 106 0.70 13.25 -3.51
C HIS A 106 1.05 14.65 -2.97
N HIS A 107 1.16 15.65 -3.84
CA HIS A 107 1.38 17.05 -3.44
C HIS A 107 0.23 17.57 -2.57
N GLN A 108 -1.02 17.32 -2.97
CA GLN A 108 -2.19 17.66 -2.14
C GLN A 108 -2.13 17.04 -0.74
N TRP A 109 -1.62 15.81 -0.62
CA TRP A 109 -1.44 15.14 0.67
C TRP A 109 -0.33 15.79 1.51
N LEU A 110 0.80 16.13 0.89
CA LEU A 110 1.89 16.85 1.57
C LEU A 110 1.42 18.22 2.08
N ASP A 111 0.64 18.94 1.26
CA ASP A 111 0.08 20.24 1.63
C ASP A 111 -0.96 20.12 2.76
N TYR A 112 -1.80 19.07 2.75
CA TYR A 112 -2.73 18.77 3.85
C TYR A 112 -2.00 18.51 5.17
N GLY A 113 -0.87 17.81 5.11
CA GLY A 113 -0.03 17.50 6.26
C GLY A 113 0.87 18.65 6.73
N ALA A 114 1.05 19.69 5.91
CA ALA A 114 1.91 20.83 6.23
C ALA A 114 1.34 21.65 7.40
N PRO A 115 2.20 22.30 8.21
CA PRO A 115 1.76 23.24 9.24
C PRO A 115 0.85 24.32 8.62
N GLY A 116 -0.43 24.35 9.01
CA GLY A 116 -1.44 25.28 8.48
C GLY A 116 -2.32 24.76 7.33
N GLY A 117 -2.14 23.51 6.90
CA GLY A 117 -3.04 22.86 5.92
C GLY A 117 -4.49 22.72 6.42
N ARG A 118 -5.46 22.75 5.50
CA ARG A 118 -6.89 22.53 5.76
C ARG A 118 -7.10 21.19 6.50
N ARG A 119 -7.42 21.22 7.79
CA ARG A 119 -7.70 20.02 8.63
C ARG A 119 -9.16 19.55 8.58
N ASP A 120 -9.94 20.10 7.66
CA ASP A 120 -11.40 20.00 7.58
C ASP A 120 -11.91 18.69 6.97
N ARG A 121 -11.14 17.60 7.14
CA ARG A 121 -11.75 16.28 7.08
C ARG A 121 -12.41 16.02 8.44
N PRO A 122 -13.72 15.77 8.51
CA PRO A 122 -14.35 15.38 9.77
C PRO A 122 -13.60 14.17 10.30
N ASN A 123 -13.20 14.24 11.57
CA ASN A 123 -12.57 13.15 12.28
C ASN A 123 -13.32 11.84 11.98
N ALA A 124 -12.67 10.89 11.32
CA ALA A 124 -13.07 9.48 11.40
C ALA A 124 -13.02 8.94 12.85
N ALA A 125 -12.58 9.78 13.81
CA ALA A 125 -12.58 9.55 15.25
C ALA A 125 -13.77 10.17 16.02
N THR A 126 -14.78 10.76 15.35
CA THR A 126 -16.02 11.22 16.02
C THR A 126 -17.28 10.46 15.56
N SER A 127 -17.12 9.34 14.87
CA SER A 127 -18.19 8.33 14.80
C SER A 127 -18.24 7.62 16.15
N ASN A 128 -18.95 8.19 17.12
CA ASN A 128 -19.48 7.48 18.29
C ASN A 128 -20.61 6.53 17.84
N ASN A 129 -20.31 5.65 16.88
CA ASN A 129 -21.16 4.52 16.59
C ASN A 129 -20.48 3.32 17.24
N PRO A 130 -21.11 2.65 18.24
CA PRO A 130 -20.60 1.40 18.77
C PRO A 130 -20.31 0.45 17.59
N ARG A 131 -19.13 -0.19 17.61
CA ARG A 131 -18.82 -1.29 16.69
C ARG A 131 -19.80 -2.42 17.01
N GLU A 132 -20.78 -2.62 16.15
CA GLU A 132 -21.75 -3.71 16.19
C GLU A 132 -21.12 -5.04 15.76
N ASP A 133 -19.97 -5.40 16.36
CA ASP A 133 -19.24 -6.65 16.09
C ASP A 133 -18.71 -7.33 17.37
N ASP A 134 -19.07 -6.85 18.57
CA ASP A 134 -18.62 -7.43 19.85
C ASP A 134 -19.74 -8.19 20.61
N GLU A 135 -20.73 -8.76 19.92
CA GLU A 135 -21.72 -9.70 20.52
C GLU A 135 -22.07 -10.87 19.59
N VAL A 136 -21.22 -11.92 19.57
CA VAL A 136 -21.63 -13.33 19.42
C VAL A 136 -20.57 -14.15 20.19
N GLU A 137 -20.74 -14.30 21.50
CA GLU A 137 -21.40 -15.43 22.17
C GLU A 137 -20.35 -16.29 22.88
N THR A 138 -20.16 -15.98 24.16
CA THR A 138 -19.71 -16.94 25.16
C THR A 138 -20.94 -17.62 25.71
N LEU A 139 -21.17 -18.88 25.29
CA LEU A 139 -21.91 -19.90 26.03
C LEU A 139 -21.21 -21.25 25.83
#